data_AF-A0A927MXM4-F1
#
_entry.id   AF-A0A927MXM4-F1
#
_cell.length_a   1.000
_cell.length_b   1.000
_cell.length_c   1.000
_cell.angle_alpha   90.00
_cell.angle_beta   90.00
_cell.angle_gamma   90.00
#
_symmetry.space_group_name_H-M   'P 1'
#
loop_
_entity.id
_entity.type
_entity.pdbx_description
1 polymer ?
#
loop_
_entity_poly.entity_id
_entity_poly.type
_entity_poly.pdbx_seq_one_letter_code
_entity_poly.pdbx_strand_id
1 'polypeptide(L)'
;MGESGGVSVRVSPLPAGFAGMLPGPGLLSALLSVSPGDCNGVELEELVRARRRLISWLEEGCLGDVVELAHTPPGLIDDPAVRVGPVDPHTPALLEPLLVLDQACRLGWMAVFIGKGLILLG
;
A
#
# COMPACT_ATOMS: atom_id res chain seq x y z
N MET A 1 53.18 -10.86 -6.93
CA MET A 1 52.00 -11.14 -6.07
C MET A 1 50.85 -10.35 -6.68
N GLY A 2 50.00 -11.01 -7.48
CA GLY A 2 48.95 -10.30 -8.22
C GLY A 2 47.72 -10.12 -7.34
N GLU A 3 47.34 -8.87 -7.08
CA GLU A 3 46.03 -8.54 -6.52
C GLU A 3 44.98 -8.83 -7.61
N SER A 4 44.33 -9.98 -7.49
CA SER A 4 43.11 -10.26 -8.23
C SER A 4 42.00 -9.41 -7.62
N GLY A 5 41.88 -8.16 -8.10
CA GLY A 5 40.74 -7.29 -7.84
C GLY A 5 39.46 -7.90 -8.43
N GLY A 6 38.89 -8.87 -7.72
CA GLY A 6 37.61 -9.46 -8.07
C GLY A 6 36.52 -8.40 -7.94
N VAL A 7 36.01 -7.93 -9.08
CA VAL A 7 34.80 -7.10 -9.11
C VAL A 7 33.66 -7.96 -8.55
N SER A 8 33.29 -7.70 -7.30
CA SER A 8 32.11 -8.32 -6.70
C SER A 8 30.87 -7.73 -7.38
N VAL A 9 30.25 -8.51 -8.26
CA VAL A 9 29.00 -8.14 -8.91
C VAL A 9 27.89 -8.24 -7.86
N ARG A 10 27.43 -7.08 -7.36
CA ARG A 10 26.28 -7.02 -6.46
C ARG A 10 25.02 -7.47 -7.22
N VAL A 11 24.41 -8.54 -6.75
CA VAL A 11 23.09 -8.98 -7.23
C VAL A 11 22.03 -8.09 -6.59
N SER A 12 21.13 -7.53 -7.40
CA SER A 12 20.01 -6.75 -6.88
C SER A 12 19.07 -7.67 -6.09
N PRO A 13 18.59 -7.27 -4.90
CA PRO A 13 17.60 -8.02 -4.15
C PRO A 13 16.20 -7.93 -4.78
N LEU A 14 15.98 -7.03 -5.73
CA LEU A 14 14.68 -6.87 -6.38
C LEU A 14 14.45 -7.98 -7.43
N PRO A 15 13.25 -8.57 -7.48
CA PRO A 15 12.88 -9.51 -8.54
C PRO A 15 13.00 -8.88 -9.93
N ALA A 16 13.28 -9.71 -10.94
CA ALA A 16 13.30 -9.26 -12.32
C ALA A 16 11.95 -8.65 -12.72
N GLY A 17 11.98 -7.46 -13.33
CA GLY A 17 10.76 -6.76 -13.78
C GLY A 17 9.96 -6.09 -12.66
N PHE A 18 10.47 -6.02 -11.43
CA PHE A 18 9.78 -5.46 -10.26
C PHE A 18 9.14 -4.08 -10.51
N ALA A 19 9.87 -3.19 -11.19
CA ALA A 19 9.40 -1.84 -11.50
C ALA A 19 8.12 -1.81 -12.36
N GLY A 20 7.92 -2.82 -13.21
CA GLY A 20 6.79 -2.94 -14.14
C GLY A 20 5.66 -3.85 -13.65
N MET A 21 5.76 -4.43 -12.45
CA MET A 21 4.70 -5.28 -11.91
C MET A 21 3.44 -4.44 -11.64
N LEU A 22 2.30 -4.94 -12.12
CA LEU A 22 0.99 -4.36 -11.84
C LEU A 22 0.64 -4.52 -10.37
N PRO A 23 -0.13 -3.59 -9.78
CA PRO A 23 -0.58 -3.72 -8.40
C PRO A 23 -1.54 -4.90 -8.25
N GLY A 24 -1.43 -5.61 -7.12
CA GLY A 24 -2.21 -6.82 -6.83
C GLY A 24 -1.41 -7.86 -6.03
N PRO A 25 -1.93 -9.10 -5.91
CA PRO A 25 -1.33 -10.15 -5.09
C PRO A 25 0.12 -10.49 -5.45
N GLY A 26 0.44 -10.48 -6.76
CA GLY A 26 1.81 -10.72 -7.23
C GLY A 26 2.80 -9.67 -6.74
N LEU A 27 2.43 -8.38 -6.79
CA LEU A 27 3.26 -7.28 -6.28
C LEU A 27 3.40 -7.34 -4.76
N LEU A 28 2.32 -7.69 -4.03
CA LEU A 28 2.37 -7.89 -2.58
C LEU A 28 3.37 -9.00 -2.21
N SER A 29 3.29 -10.15 -2.88
CA SER A 29 4.22 -11.27 -2.64
C SER A 29 5.67 -10.87 -2.90
N ALA A 30 5.94 -10.17 -4.02
CA ALA A 30 7.27 -9.66 -4.34
C ALA A 30 7.79 -8.64 -3.31
N LEU A 31 6.91 -7.77 -2.78
CA LEU A 31 7.27 -6.83 -1.71
C LEU A 31 7.64 -7.53 -0.41
N LEU A 32 6.93 -8.60 -0.06
CA LEU A 32 7.18 -9.38 1.16
C LEU A 32 8.48 -10.20 1.09
N SER A 33 8.94 -10.54 -0.13
CA SER A 33 10.20 -11.27 -0.30
C SER A 33 11.45 -10.40 -0.20
N VAL A 34 11.33 -9.07 -0.20
CA VAL A 34 12.48 -8.15 -0.21
C VAL A 34 12.65 -7.48 1.16
N SER A 35 13.84 -7.62 1.75
CA SER A 35 14.23 -6.87 2.93
C SER A 35 14.73 -5.47 2.53
N PRO A 36 14.19 -4.38 3.10
CA PRO A 36 14.67 -3.02 2.84
C PRO A 36 16.15 -2.81 3.22
N GLY A 37 16.67 -3.59 4.17
CA GLY A 37 18.08 -3.50 4.60
C GLY A 37 19.08 -3.95 3.55
N ASP A 38 18.65 -4.74 2.56
CA ASP A 38 19.51 -5.26 1.50
C ASP A 38 19.52 -4.33 0.27
N CYS A 39 18.63 -3.34 0.25
CA CYS A 39 18.42 -2.43 -0.87
C CYS A 39 19.33 -1.21 -0.79
N ASN A 40 19.84 -0.77 -1.95
CA ASN A 40 20.49 0.53 -2.08
C ASN A 40 19.41 1.64 -2.24
N GLY A 41 19.84 2.90 -2.37
CA GLY A 41 18.92 4.03 -2.48
C GLY A 41 17.95 3.95 -3.68
N VAL A 42 18.41 3.49 -4.84
CA VAL A 42 17.57 3.35 -6.05
C VAL A 42 16.54 2.23 -5.87
N GLU A 43 16.96 1.10 -5.30
CA GLU A 43 16.07 -0.03 -5.05
C GLU A 43 15.04 0.28 -3.95
N LEU A 44 15.43 1.06 -2.93
CA LEU A 44 14.50 1.59 -1.94
C LEU A 44 13.47 2.52 -2.57
N GLU A 45 13.87 3.38 -3.52
CA GLU A 45 12.93 4.22 -4.25
C GLU A 45 11.91 3.37 -5.03
N GLU A 46 12.36 2.32 -5.71
CA GLU A 46 11.48 1.38 -6.41
C GLU A 46 10.55 0.62 -5.45
N LEU A 47 11.05 0.20 -4.27
CA LEU A 47 10.21 -0.38 -3.22
C LEU A 47 9.12 0.59 -2.75
N VAL A 48 9.46 1.87 -2.57
CA VAL A 48 8.48 2.89 -2.17
C VAL A 48 7.42 3.10 -3.26
N ARG A 49 7.82 3.21 -4.53
CA ARG A 49 6.88 3.33 -5.66
C ARG A 49 5.97 2.11 -5.76
N ALA A 50 6.52 0.90 -5.63
CA ALA A 50 5.75 -0.34 -5.61
C ALA A 50 4.73 -0.39 -4.47
N ARG A 51 5.13 -0.01 -3.25
CA ARG A 51 4.22 0.08 -2.09
C ARG A 51 3.09 1.07 -2.34
N ARG A 52 3.38 2.23 -2.94
CA ARG A 52 2.35 3.23 -3.26
C ARG A 52 1.32 2.69 -4.25
N ARG A 53 1.76 2.04 -5.33
CA ARG A 53 0.84 1.39 -6.29
C ARG A 53 -0.04 0.34 -5.61
N LEU A 54 0.54 -0.47 -4.73
CA LEU A 54 -0.22 -1.49 -4.00
C LEU A 54 -1.24 -0.88 -3.03
N ILE A 55 -0.87 0.19 -2.31
CA ILE A 55 -1.78 0.93 -1.42
C ILE A 55 -2.97 1.44 -2.22
N SER A 56 -2.74 2.12 -3.36
CA SER A 56 -3.83 2.64 -4.18
C SER A 56 -4.76 1.55 -4.71
N TRP A 57 -4.23 0.37 -5.04
CA TRP A 57 -5.05 -0.78 -5.44
C TRP A 57 -5.88 -1.35 -4.29
N LEU A 58 -5.33 -1.41 -3.07
CA LEU A 58 -6.09 -1.81 -1.88
C LEU A 58 -7.16 -0.77 -1.51
N GLU A 59 -6.86 0.51 -1.64
CA GLU A 59 -7.81 1.61 -1.45
C GLU A 59 -8.97 1.51 -2.44
N GLU A 60 -8.70 1.25 -3.72
CA GLU A 60 -9.73 1.01 -4.74
C GLU A 60 -10.61 -0.19 -4.37
N GLY A 61 -10.02 -1.33 -3.96
CA GLY A 61 -10.77 -2.49 -3.51
C GLY A 61 -11.67 -2.19 -2.30
N CYS A 62 -11.15 -1.47 -1.31
CA CYS A 62 -11.89 -1.05 -0.13
C CYS A 62 -13.07 -0.12 -0.49
N LEU A 63 -12.87 0.83 -1.40
CA LEU A 63 -13.95 1.69 -1.91
C LEU A 63 -15.00 0.88 -2.68
N GLY A 64 -14.60 -0.14 -3.44
CA GLY A 64 -15.51 -1.09 -4.07
C GLY A 64 -16.36 -1.85 -3.06
N ASP A 65 -15.73 -2.39 -2.00
CA ASP A 65 -16.43 -3.09 -0.91
C ASP A 65 -17.41 -2.16 -0.17
N VAL A 66 -17.04 -0.88 0.00
CA VAL A 66 -17.90 0.17 0.55
C VAL A 66 -19.14 0.41 -0.32
N VAL A 67 -18.99 0.43 -1.64
CA VAL A 67 -20.12 0.56 -2.57
C VAL A 67 -21.03 -0.66 -2.47
N GLU A 68 -20.47 -1.87 -2.41
CA GLU A 68 -21.26 -3.08 -2.20
C GLU A 68 -22.00 -3.07 -0.85
N LEU A 69 -21.36 -2.59 0.20
CA LEU A 69 -21.96 -2.43 1.53
C LEU A 69 -23.14 -1.45 1.49
N ALA A 70 -23.07 -0.37 0.72
CA ALA A 70 -24.14 0.61 0.55
C ALA A 70 -25.45 0.02 -0.01
N HIS A 71 -25.32 -1.10 -0.75
CA HIS A 71 -26.42 -1.84 -1.33
C HIS A 71 -26.78 -3.10 -0.54
N THR A 72 -26.16 -3.31 0.62
CA THR A 72 -26.37 -4.49 1.45
C THR A 72 -27.13 -4.09 2.72
N PRO A 73 -28.39 -4.52 2.89
CA PRO A 73 -29.13 -4.24 4.11
C PRO A 73 -28.43 -4.88 5.33
N PRO A 74 -28.58 -4.32 6.55
CA PRO A 74 -28.08 -4.97 7.76
C PRO A 74 -28.62 -6.39 7.89
N GLY A 75 -27.77 -7.34 8.26
CA GLY A 75 -28.12 -8.75 8.42
C GLY A 75 -27.37 -9.42 9.58
N LEU A 76 -27.84 -10.61 9.95
CA LEU A 76 -27.20 -11.53 10.88
C LEU A 76 -26.18 -12.43 10.17
N ILE A 77 -25.35 -13.13 10.94
CA ILE A 77 -24.27 -13.98 10.40
C ILE A 77 -24.75 -15.08 9.45
N ASP A 78 -25.98 -15.57 9.64
CA ASP A 78 -26.59 -16.64 8.86
C ASP A 78 -27.53 -16.14 7.76
N ASP A 79 -27.72 -14.81 7.64
CA ASP A 79 -28.62 -14.25 6.63
C ASP A 79 -28.02 -14.42 5.22
N PRO A 80 -28.87 -14.70 4.20
CA PRO A 80 -28.40 -14.80 2.83
C PRO A 80 -27.90 -13.45 2.30
N ALA A 81 -26.94 -13.48 1.38
CA ALA A 81 -26.48 -12.27 0.71
C ALA A 81 -27.60 -11.66 -0.16
N VAL A 82 -28.07 -10.46 0.22
CA VAL A 82 -29.09 -9.70 -0.51
C VAL A 82 -28.51 -8.36 -0.95
N ARG A 83 -28.97 -7.86 -2.12
CA ARG A 83 -28.65 -6.52 -2.63
C ARG A 83 -29.93 -5.76 -2.91
N VAL A 84 -29.97 -4.48 -2.54
CA VAL A 84 -31.14 -3.61 -2.72
C VAL A 84 -30.84 -2.45 -3.69
N GLY A 85 -31.84 -2.10 -4.50
CA GLY A 85 -31.75 -1.07 -5.53
C GLY A 85 -31.55 0.36 -5.03
N PRO A 86 -32.32 0.86 -4.04
CA PRO A 86 -32.00 2.14 -3.43
C PRO A 86 -30.79 2.00 -2.50
N VAL A 87 -29.83 2.92 -2.62
CA VAL A 87 -28.71 3.08 -1.67
C VAL A 87 -29.31 3.25 -0.28
N ASP A 88 -28.81 2.48 0.69
CA ASP A 88 -29.21 2.67 2.09
C ASP A 88 -28.88 4.11 2.51
N PRO A 89 -29.87 4.94 2.91
CA PRO A 89 -29.64 6.33 3.31
C PRO A 89 -28.70 6.49 4.52
N HIS A 90 -28.41 5.42 5.26
CA HIS A 90 -27.45 5.40 6.37
C HIS A 90 -26.00 5.13 5.95
N THR A 91 -25.74 4.77 4.69
CA THR A 91 -24.39 4.53 4.15
C THR A 91 -23.39 5.65 4.49
N PRO A 92 -23.70 6.96 4.30
CA PRO A 92 -22.73 8.02 4.59
C PRO A 92 -22.26 8.06 6.04
N ALA A 93 -23.16 7.78 7.00
CA ALA A 93 -22.85 7.80 8.43
C ALA A 93 -21.98 6.59 8.88
N LEU A 94 -22.07 5.47 8.17
CA LEU A 94 -21.20 4.30 8.37
C LEU A 94 -19.80 4.52 7.78
N LEU A 95 -19.69 5.31 6.71
CA LEU A 95 -18.43 5.54 6.00
C LEU A 95 -17.55 6.62 6.64
N GLU A 96 -18.14 7.64 7.26
CA GLU A 96 -17.39 8.72 7.93
C GLU A 96 -16.27 8.23 8.86
N PRO A 97 -16.51 7.33 9.85
CA PRO A 97 -15.44 6.88 10.75
C PRO A 97 -14.36 6.04 10.05
N LEU A 98 -14.70 5.33 8.98
CA LEU A 98 -13.75 4.50 8.21
C LEU A 98 -12.82 5.36 7.34
N LEU A 99 -13.35 6.45 6.77
CA LEU A 99 -12.60 7.38 5.94
C LEU A 99 -11.70 8.34 6.76
N VAL A 100 -12.10 8.68 8.00
CA VAL A 100 -11.30 9.52 8.90
C VAL A 100 -9.98 8.84 9.31
N LEU A 101 -9.98 7.51 9.45
CA LEU A 101 -8.77 6.77 9.82
C LEU A 101 -7.71 6.80 8.70
N ASP A 102 -8.14 6.73 7.43
CA ASP A 102 -7.27 6.88 6.25
C ASP A 102 -6.54 8.24 6.25
N GLN A 103 -7.29 9.32 6.52
CA GLN A 103 -6.75 10.67 6.54
C GLN A 103 -5.73 10.89 7.66
N ALA A 104 -5.96 10.31 8.84
CA ALA A 104 -5.03 10.37 9.97
C ALA A 104 -3.72 9.61 9.66
N CYS A 105 -3.80 8.44 9.04
CA CYS A 105 -2.63 7.69 8.58
C CYS A 105 -1.83 8.47 7.53
N ARG A 106 -2.50 9.15 6.59
CA ARG A 106 -1.83 9.97 5.56
C ARG A 106 -1.11 11.19 6.14
N LEU A 107 -1.69 11.87 7.14
CA LEU A 107 -1.08 13.03 7.80
C LEU A 107 0.09 12.64 8.72
N GLY A 108 0.01 11.49 9.41
CA GLY A 108 1.09 10.99 10.25
C GLY A 108 2.39 10.76 9.47
N TRP A 109 2.31 10.28 8.22
CA TRP A 109 3.48 10.09 7.36
C TRP A 109 4.10 11.41 6.89
N MET A 110 3.28 12.43 6.58
CA MET A 110 3.80 13.75 6.23
C MET A 110 4.57 14.39 7.40
N ALA A 111 4.10 14.19 8.63
CA ALA A 111 4.77 14.68 9.83
C ALA A 111 6.17 14.03 10.05
N VAL A 112 6.35 12.75 9.70
CA VAL A 112 7.67 12.08 9.78
C VAL A 112 8.68 12.66 8.78
N PHE A 113 8.25 13.03 7.58
CA PHE A 113 9.12 13.65 6.58
C PHE A 113 9.47 15.11 6.93
N ILE A 114 8.50 15.90 7.42
CA ILE A 114 8.73 17.27 7.85
C ILE A 114 9.59 17.31 9.12
N GLY A 115 9.35 16.40 10.08
CA GLY A 115 10.09 16.32 11.34
C GLY A 115 11.56 15.92 11.20
N LYS A 116 11.94 15.17 10.14
CA LYS A 116 13.34 14.85 9.84
C LYS A 116 14.03 15.85 8.91
N GLY A 117 13.27 16.59 8.09
CA GLY A 117 13.81 17.63 7.21
C GLY A 117 14.25 18.91 7.94
N LEU A 118 13.79 19.13 9.17
CA LEU A 118 14.17 20.29 9.98
C LEU A 118 15.49 20.12 10.76
N ILE A 119 16.10 18.92 10.76
CA ILE A 119 17.33 18.64 11.55
C ILE A 119 18.62 18.88 10.72
N LEU A 120 18.52 19.19 9.41
CA LEU A 120 19.69 19.47 8.55
C LEU A 120 19.85 20.94 8.15
N LEU A 121 19.06 21.84 8.74
CA LEU A 121 19.23 23.30 8.64
C LEU A 121 19.29 23.88 10.05
N GLY A 122 20.37 23.58 10.76
CA GLY A 122 20.73 24.13 12.06
C GLY A 122 22.23 24.11 12.23
#